data_AF-A0A950II56-F1
#
_entry.id   AF-A0A950II56-F1
#
_cell.length_a   1.000
_cell.length_b   1.000
_cell.length_c   1.000
_cell.angle_alpha   90.00
_cell.angle_beta   90.00
_cell.angle_gamma   90.00
#
_symmetry.space_group_name_H-M   'P 1'
#
loop_
_entity.id
_entity.type
_entity.pdbx_description
1 polymer ?
#
loop_
_entity_poly.entity_id
_entity_poly.type
_entity_poly.pdbx_seq_one_letter_code
_entity_poly.pdbx_strand_id
1 'polypeptide(L)'
;MLRLALLVFAALLSVAGLFCLSSGYGHGLPMTVWGVILLLAVLFERWRYQQSHNANGAWQETGERFIDPESGRLTKVLYDPHSGERRYVPVDADADKGQAP
;
A
#
# COMPACT_ATOMS: atom_id res chain seq x y z
N MET A 1 -6.62 -9.98 6.65
CA MET A 1 -7.82 -10.83 6.75
C MET A 1 -9.05 -10.16 6.11
N LEU A 2 -9.35 -8.89 6.42
CA LEU A 2 -10.48 -8.13 5.86
C LEU A 2 -10.50 -8.04 4.32
N ARG A 3 -9.32 -7.88 3.71
CA ARG A 3 -9.19 -7.80 2.25
C ARG A 3 -9.66 -9.05 1.50
N LEU A 4 -9.28 -10.23 1.99
CA LEU A 4 -9.70 -11.51 1.39
C LEU A 4 -11.21 -11.66 1.50
N ALA A 5 -11.78 -11.29 2.65
CA ALA A 5 -13.23 -11.30 2.86
C ALA A 5 -13.96 -10.36 1.88
N LEU A 6 -13.44 -9.15 1.64
CA LEU A 6 -14.02 -8.21 0.67
C LEU A 6 -13.95 -8.73 -0.77
N LEU A 7 -12.84 -9.34 -1.18
CA LEU A 7 -12.70 -9.95 -2.51
C LEU A 7 -13.69 -11.10 -2.71
N VAL A 8 -13.78 -12.01 -1.73
CA VAL A 8 -14.72 -13.14 -1.77
C VAL A 8 -16.15 -12.63 -1.82
N PHE A 9 -16.49 -11.62 -1.00
CA PHE A 9 -17.82 -11.03 -0.99
C PHE A 9 -18.18 -10.36 -2.33
N ALA A 10 -17.28 -9.54 -2.88
CA ALA A 10 -17.50 -8.89 -4.18
C ALA A 10 -17.63 -9.91 -5.34
N ALA A 11 -16.84 -10.99 -5.31
CA ALA A 11 -16.93 -12.07 -6.28
C ALA A 11 -18.29 -12.80 -6.19
N LEU A 12 -18.72 -13.16 -4.99
CA LEU A 12 -20.03 -13.80 -4.77
C LEU A 12 -21.19 -12.91 -5.24
N LEU A 13 -21.13 -11.62 -4.94
CA LEU A 13 -22.14 -10.64 -5.36
C LEU A 13 -22.23 -10.53 -6.90
N SER A 14 -21.06 -10.54 -7.57
CA SER A 14 -20.97 -10.45 -9.03
C SER A 14 -21.48 -11.71 -9.72
N VAL A 15 -21.14 -12.90 -9.19
CA VAL A 15 -21.63 -14.19 -9.71
C VAL A 15 -23.13 -14.33 -9.51
N ALA A 16 -23.65 -13.94 -8.34
CA ALA A 16 -25.09 -13.97 -8.07
C ALA A 16 -25.88 -13.02 -8.99
N GLY A 17 -25.36 -11.81 -9.24
CA GLY A 17 -25.95 -10.86 -10.19
C GLY A 17 -26.00 -11.40 -11.62
N LEU A 18 -24.91 -12.02 -12.08
CA LEU A 18 -24.81 -12.62 -13.42
C LEU A 18 -25.77 -13.81 -13.57
N PHE A 19 -25.90 -14.64 -12.53
CA PHE A 19 -26.85 -15.76 -12.49
C PHE A 19 -28.30 -15.27 -12.60
N CYS A 20 -28.68 -14.22 -11.87
CA CYS A 20 -30.01 -13.60 -11.97
C CYS A 20 -30.29 -13.04 -13.37
N LEU A 21 -29.30 -12.41 -14.00
CA LEU A 21 -29.38 -11.92 -15.39
C LEU A 21 -29.61 -13.06 -16.39
N SER A 22 -28.85 -14.16 -16.25
CA SER A 22 -28.99 -15.34 -17.11
C SER A 22 -30.34 -16.07 -16.93
N SER A 23 -30.98 -15.89 -15.78
CA SER A 23 -32.30 -16.45 -15.46
C SER A 23 -33.47 -15.54 -15.89
N GLY A 24 -33.20 -14.42 -16.55
CA GLY A 24 -34.23 -13.51 -17.09
C GLY A 24 -34.80 -12.50 -16.09
N TYR A 25 -34.25 -12.41 -14.87
CA TYR A 25 -34.66 -11.39 -13.90
C TYR A 25 -34.00 -10.05 -14.24
N GLY A 26 -34.79 -9.10 -14.75
CA GLY A 26 -34.33 -7.77 -15.20
C GLY A 26 -33.64 -6.90 -14.13
N HIS A 27 -33.69 -7.31 -12.86
CA HIS A 27 -33.05 -6.63 -11.73
C HIS A 27 -31.60 -7.09 -11.47
N GLY A 28 -31.06 -8.05 -12.24
CA GLY A 28 -29.67 -8.52 -12.10
C GLY A 28 -28.61 -7.48 -12.50
N LEU A 29 -28.98 -6.52 -13.35
CA LEU A 29 -28.08 -5.50 -13.91
C LEU A 29 -27.47 -4.57 -12.84
N PRO A 30 -28.24 -3.90 -11.97
CA PRO A 30 -27.67 -3.05 -10.91
C PRO A 30 -26.79 -3.86 -9.94
N MET A 31 -27.18 -5.09 -9.61
CA MET A 31 -26.44 -5.96 -8.70
C MET A 31 -25.08 -6.35 -9.28
N THR A 32 -25.03 -6.68 -10.58
CA THR A 32 -23.79 -7.00 -11.29
C THR A 32 -22.88 -5.77 -11.40
N VAL A 33 -23.44 -4.60 -11.73
CA VAL A 33 -22.67 -3.35 -11.83
C VAL A 33 -22.01 -3.01 -10.51
N TRP A 34 -22.76 -3.06 -9.39
CA TRP A 34 -22.20 -2.79 -8.07
C TRP A 34 -21.15 -3.83 -7.64
N GLY A 35 -21.37 -5.11 -7.93
CA GLY A 35 -20.39 -6.17 -7.69
C GLY A 35 -19.07 -5.92 -8.43
N VAL A 36 -19.15 -5.56 -9.71
CA VAL A 36 -17.98 -5.24 -10.54
C VAL A 36 -17.27 -3.99 -10.05
N ILE A 37 -17.98 -2.92 -9.70
CA ILE A 37 -17.39 -1.69 -9.16
C ILE A 37 -16.61 -1.99 -7.87
N LEU A 38 -17.20 -2.73 -6.94
CA LEU A 38 -16.53 -3.12 -5.69
C LEU A 38 -15.29 -3.98 -5.96
N LEU A 39 -15.39 -4.94 -6.88
CA LEU A 39 -14.28 -5.80 -7.27
C LEU A 39 -13.13 -4.96 -7.86
N LEU A 40 -13.43 -4.04 -8.77
CA LEU A 40 -12.45 -3.12 -9.35
C LEU A 40 -11.82 -2.19 -8.30
N ALA A 41 -12.62 -1.67 -7.35
CA ALA A 41 -12.10 -0.82 -6.28
C ALA A 41 -11.08 -1.56 -5.39
N VAL A 42 -11.38 -2.81 -5.02
CA VAL A 42 -10.47 -3.64 -4.20
C VAL A 42 -9.23 -4.07 -4.99
N LEU A 43 -9.37 -4.35 -6.28
CA LEU A 43 -8.23 -4.63 -7.17
C LEU A 43 -7.35 -3.38 -7.36
N PHE A 44 -7.95 -2.21 -7.53
CA PHE A 44 -7.22 -0.94 -7.66
C PHE A 44 -6.48 -0.60 -6.38
N GLU A 45 -7.11 -0.77 -5.22
CA GLU A 45 -6.45 -0.67 -3.93
C GLU A 45 -5.26 -1.64 -3.86
N ARG A 46 -5.40 -2.88 -4.33
CA ARG A 46 -4.30 -3.86 -4.37
C ARG A 46 -3.16 -3.38 -5.22
N TRP A 47 -3.46 -2.93 -6.42
CA TRP A 47 -2.44 -2.43 -7.32
C TRP A 47 -1.73 -1.21 -6.73
N ARG A 48 -2.47 -0.25 -6.15
CA ARG A 48 -1.89 0.95 -5.51
C ARG A 48 -1.02 0.62 -4.30
N TYR A 49 -1.49 -0.25 -3.40
CA TYR A 49 -0.69 -0.67 -2.24
C TYR A 49 0.53 -1.50 -2.67
N GLN A 50 0.40 -2.38 -3.66
CA GLN A 50 1.53 -3.14 -4.18
C GLN A 50 2.54 -2.26 -4.92
N GLN A 51 2.10 -1.22 -5.62
CA GLN A 51 3.00 -0.24 -6.23
C GLN A 51 3.78 0.55 -5.17
N SER A 52 3.14 0.88 -4.04
CA SER A 52 3.83 1.48 -2.87
C SER A 52 4.75 0.48 -2.16
N HIS A 53 4.44 -0.82 -2.23
CA HIS A 53 5.24 -1.90 -1.63
C HIS A 53 6.44 -2.29 -2.51
N ASN A 54 6.32 -2.13 -3.84
CA ASN A 54 7.37 -2.32 -4.84
C ASN A 54 8.21 -1.05 -5.08
N ALA A 55 7.92 0.05 -4.36
CA ALA A 55 8.87 1.16 -4.21
C ALA A 55 10.04 0.65 -3.35
N ASN A 56 10.90 -0.09 -4.03
CA ASN A 56 12.04 -0.85 -3.58
C ASN A 56 12.79 -0.19 -2.40
N GLY A 57 12.56 -0.64 -1.16
CA GLY A 57 13.48 -0.54 -0.01
C GLY A 57 14.14 0.82 0.29
N ALA A 58 13.63 1.92 -0.24
CA ALA A 58 14.24 3.23 -0.10
C ALA A 58 13.77 3.81 1.23
N TRP A 59 14.61 3.64 2.25
CA TRP A 59 14.54 4.40 3.49
C TRP A 59 14.24 5.87 3.17
N GLN A 60 13.08 6.37 3.62
CA GLN A 60 12.61 7.72 3.30
C GLN A 60 13.09 8.69 4.36
N GLU A 61 13.69 9.81 3.96
CA GLU A 61 14.00 10.88 4.90
C GLU A 61 12.69 11.51 5.42
N THR A 62 12.56 11.61 6.75
CA THR A 62 11.40 12.28 7.35
C THR A 62 11.58 13.79 7.46
N GLY A 63 12.79 14.29 7.18
CA GLY A 63 13.18 15.68 7.39
C GLY A 63 13.56 16.00 8.85
N GLU A 64 13.38 15.05 9.77
CA GLU A 64 13.79 15.20 11.17
C GLU A 64 15.31 15.08 11.30
N ARG A 65 15.94 16.07 11.95
CA ARG A 65 17.37 16.09 12.29
C ARG A 65 17.54 16.53 13.73
N PHE A 66 18.41 15.85 14.46
CA PHE A 66 18.72 16.17 15.84
C PHE A 66 20.16 15.81 16.19
N ILE A 67 20.67 16.38 17.27
CA ILE A 67 21.98 16.02 17.82
C ILE A 67 21.75 14.83 18.75
N ASP A 68 22.35 13.69 18.42
CA ASP A 68 22.30 12.51 19.28
C ASP A 68 23.07 12.80 20.59
N PRO A 69 22.43 12.71 21.77
CA PRO A 69 23.09 12.99 23.04
C PRO A 69 24.19 11.97 23.40
N GLU A 70 24.12 10.74 22.85
CA GLU A 70 25.13 9.72 23.15
C GLU A 70 26.43 9.95 22.38
N SER A 71 26.34 10.33 21.09
CA SER A 71 27.51 10.53 20.23
C SER A 71 27.86 11.99 19.92
N GLY A 72 26.98 12.94 20.25
CA GLY A 72 27.12 14.36 19.90
C GLY A 72 26.99 14.66 18.41
N ARG A 73 26.58 13.70 17.57
CA ARG A 73 26.56 13.84 16.10
C ARG A 73 25.19 14.23 15.58
N LEU A 74 25.19 14.99 14.48
CA LEU A 74 23.96 15.32 13.76
C LEU A 74 23.42 14.04 13.09
N THR A 75 22.24 13.63 13.53
CA THR A 75 21.56 12.40 13.12
C THR A 75 20.27 12.76 12.41
N LYS A 76 19.99 12.08 11.30
CA LYS A 76 18.72 12.18 10.59
C LYS A 76 17.90 10.91 10.77
N VAL A 77 16.59 11.05 10.67
CA VAL A 77 15.66 9.93 10.77
C VAL A 77 15.24 9.47 9.39
N LEU A 78 15.44 8.18 9.16
CA LEU A 78 14.94 7.45 8.02
C LEU A 78 13.75 6.59 8.47
N TYR A 79 12.71 6.56 7.65
CA TYR A 79 11.52 5.77 7.86
C TYR A 79 11.40 4.68 6.80
N ASP A 80 11.16 3.46 7.22
CA ASP A 80 10.78 2.38 6.32
C ASP A 80 9.25 2.23 6.28
N PRO A 81 8.58 2.59 5.17
CA PRO A 81 7.13 2.45 5.05
C PRO A 81 6.66 0.99 4.98
N HIS A 82 7.57 0.02 4.79
CA HIS A 82 7.24 -1.40 4.75
C HIS A 82 7.08 -1.99 6.16
N SER A 83 8.07 -1.79 7.03
CA SER A 83 8.09 -2.33 8.40
C SER A 83 7.52 -1.37 9.45
N GLY A 84 7.46 -0.07 9.15
CA GLY A 84 7.21 0.98 10.13
C GLY A 84 8.43 1.30 11.01
N GLU A 85 9.59 0.69 10.72
CA GLU A 85 10.82 0.93 11.46
C GLU A 85 11.37 2.33 11.21
N ARG A 86 12.01 2.87 12.25
CA ARG A 86 12.76 4.12 12.18
C ARG A 86 14.23 3.80 12.36
N ARG A 87 15.05 4.30 11.44
CA ARG A 87 16.50 4.16 11.50
C ARG A 87 17.13 5.53 11.69
N TYR A 88 18.03 5.59 12.66
CA TYR A 88 18.81 6.78 12.98
C TYR A 88 20.17 6.65 12.32
N VAL A 89 20.49 7.55 11.40
CA VAL A 89 21.78 7.54 10.70
C VAL A 89 22.48 8.88 10.89
N PRO A 90 23.79 8.89 11.19
CA PRO A 90 24.57 10.11 11.17
C PRO A 90 24.52 10.75 9.77
N VAL A 91 24.35 12.07 9.70
CA VAL A 91 24.29 12.80 8.42
C VAL A 91 25.61 12.62 7.64
N ASP A 92 26.74 12.61 8.34
CA ASP A 92 28.07 12.45 7.72
C ASP A 92 28.29 11.05 7.13
N ALA A 93 27.70 10.01 7.73
CA ALA A 93 27.81 8.63 7.26
C ALA A 93 27.01 8.39 5.96
N ASP A 94 25.98 9.19 5.71
CA ASP A 94 25.23 9.15 4.46
C ASP A 94 25.84 10.06 3.38
N ALA A 95 26.56 11.13 3.75
CA ALA A 95 27.31 11.94 2.80
C ALA A 95 28.42 11.13 2.10
N ASP A 96 29.07 10.22 2.81
CA ASP A 96 30.10 9.32 2.28
C ASP A 96 29.54 8.32 1.25
N LYS A 97 28.30 7.85 1.44
CA LYS A 97 27.62 6.93 0.49
C LYS A 97 27.14 7.60 -0.80
N GLY A 98 26.93 8.92 -0.78
CA GLY A 98 26.58 9.71 -1.96
C GLY A 98 27.78 10.10 -2.83
N GLN A 99 29.01 9.80 -2.37
CA GLN A 99 30.28 10.23 -2.97
C GLN A 99 31.10 9.05 -3.52
N ALA A 100 30.49 7.91 -3.85
CA ALA A 100 31.14 6.87 -4.63
C ALA A 100 31.16 7.27 -6.12
N PRO A 101 32.33 7.32 -6.79
CA PRO A 101 32.47 7.74 -8.19
C PRO A 101 31.84 6.77 -9.20
#